data_AF-A0A2S5CFV1-F1
#
_entry.id   AF-A0A2S5CFV1-F1
#
_cell.length_a   1.000
_cell.length_b   1.000
_cell.length_c   1.000
_cell.angle_alpha   90.00
_cell.angle_beta   90.00
_cell.angle_gamma   90.00
#
_symmetry.space_group_name_H-M   'P 1'
#
loop_
_entity.id
_entity.type
_entity.pdbx_description
1 polymer ?
#
loop_
_entity_poly.entity_id
_entity_poly.type
_entity_poly.pdbx_seq_one_letter_code
_entity_poly.pdbx_strand_id
1 'polypeptide(L)'
;MNAPAKKKSGTITAALATAAGKQQPQPVEATAANKKDIVPVAAHYPPEVRRALKMLEAETGKKLKQLLGEAINDLCHKYNKPQPYREEA
;
A
#
# COMPACT_ATOMS: atom_id res chain seq x y z
N MET A 1 -41.17 -28.97 46.17
CA MET A 1 -41.10 -27.75 45.33
C MET A 1 -39.74 -27.70 44.65
N ASN A 2 -39.75 -27.33 43.37
CA ASN A 2 -38.64 -26.98 42.46
C ASN A 2 -37.92 -28.08 41.64
N ALA A 3 -38.29 -28.06 40.35
CA ALA A 3 -37.62 -28.61 39.17
C ALA A 3 -36.59 -27.59 38.60
N PRO A 4 -36.03 -27.76 37.37
CA PRO A 4 -35.19 -28.84 36.88
C PRO A 4 -33.85 -28.34 36.26
N ALA A 5 -32.85 -29.23 36.19
CA ALA A 5 -31.57 -28.99 35.53
C ALA A 5 -31.71 -28.81 34.00
N LYS A 6 -31.14 -27.72 33.46
CA LYS A 6 -31.23 -27.31 32.05
C LYS A 6 -30.43 -28.25 31.13
N LYS A 7 -31.14 -28.84 30.14
CA LYS A 7 -30.59 -29.63 29.03
C LYS A 7 -30.03 -28.73 27.92
N LYS A 8 -28.89 -29.15 27.36
CA LYS A 8 -28.19 -28.59 26.20
C LYS A 8 -29.08 -28.59 24.95
N SER A 9 -29.22 -27.47 24.25
CA SER A 9 -29.64 -27.42 22.84
C SER A 9 -29.35 -26.05 22.21
N GLY A 10 -28.68 -26.07 21.07
CA GLY A 10 -28.86 -25.06 20.01
C GLY A 10 -27.97 -23.81 20.04
N THR A 11 -26.67 -23.95 19.73
CA THR A 11 -25.81 -22.81 19.37
C THR A 11 -25.03 -23.05 18.06
N ILE A 12 -25.62 -23.77 17.10
CA ILE A 12 -25.01 -23.95 15.77
C ILE A 12 -25.65 -23.03 14.72
N THR A 13 -26.84 -22.48 15.00
CA THR A 13 -27.52 -21.53 14.10
C THR A 13 -26.99 -20.09 14.20
N ALA A 14 -26.17 -19.76 15.20
CA ALA A 14 -25.52 -18.46 15.31
C ALA A 14 -24.19 -18.35 14.53
N ALA A 15 -23.60 -19.49 14.12
CA ALA A 15 -22.29 -19.48 13.46
C ALA A 15 -22.36 -19.27 11.94
N LEU A 16 -23.52 -19.45 11.31
CA LEU A 16 -23.66 -19.33 9.85
C LEU A 16 -24.07 -17.91 9.39
N ALA A 17 -24.55 -17.05 10.29
CA ALA A 17 -25.00 -15.69 9.95
C ALA A 17 -23.87 -14.65 9.87
N THR A 18 -22.64 -14.99 10.27
CA THR A 18 -21.48 -14.08 10.25
C THR A 18 -20.65 -14.19 8.96
N ALA A 19 -21.18 -14.82 7.91
CA ALA A 19 -20.53 -14.94 6.59
C ALA A 19 -21.15 -14.03 5.52
N ALA A 20 -21.82 -12.94 5.91
CA ALA A 20 -22.37 -11.93 4.99
C ALA A 20 -21.97 -10.49 5.36
N GLY A 21 -20.95 -10.33 6.21
CA GLY A 21 -20.33 -9.03 6.46
C GLY A 21 -19.35 -8.72 5.35
N LYS A 22 -19.72 -7.83 4.43
CA LYS A 22 -18.78 -7.12 3.56
C LYS A 22 -17.77 -6.40 4.46
N GLN A 23 -16.64 -7.04 4.71
CA GLN A 23 -15.52 -6.44 5.43
C GLN A 23 -14.88 -5.45 4.46
N GLN A 24 -15.47 -4.27 4.42
CA GLN A 24 -14.94 -3.10 3.74
C GLN A 24 -13.56 -2.83 4.38
N PRO A 25 -12.46 -2.81 3.61
CA PRO A 25 -11.15 -2.52 4.18
C PRO A 25 -11.22 -1.12 4.79
N GLN A 26 -11.12 -1.07 6.13
CA GLN A 26 -11.01 0.20 6.84
C GLN A 26 -9.69 0.85 6.39
N PRO A 27 -9.69 2.13 5.98
CA PRO A 27 -8.47 2.83 5.67
C PRO A 27 -7.64 2.89 6.96
N VAL A 28 -6.53 2.15 6.98
CA VAL A 28 -5.50 2.36 7.99
C VAL A 28 -4.87 3.71 7.67
N GLU A 29 -5.28 4.75 8.41
CA GLU A 29 -4.59 6.04 8.39
C GLU A 29 -3.19 5.85 8.96
N ALA A 30 -2.25 5.54 8.07
CA ALA A 30 -0.84 5.57 8.40
C ALA A 30 -0.50 7.02 8.79
N THR A 31 -0.21 7.24 10.07
CA THR A 31 0.32 8.51 10.57
C THR A 31 1.66 8.75 9.88
N ALA A 32 1.65 9.56 8.83
CA ALA A 32 2.83 9.90 8.06
C ALA A 32 3.79 10.65 8.97
N ALA A 33 4.92 10.03 9.31
CA ALA A 33 6.05 10.73 9.89
C ALA A 33 6.45 11.84 8.91
N ASN A 34 6.21 13.09 9.31
CA ASN A 34 6.41 14.27 8.48
C ASN A 34 7.91 14.48 8.28
N LYS A 35 8.45 13.92 7.20
CA LYS A 35 9.76 14.30 6.66
C LYS A 35 9.54 15.67 6.05
N LYS A 36 10.02 16.72 6.74
CA LYS A 36 9.65 18.13 6.54
C LYS A 36 9.81 18.66 5.11
N ASP A 37 10.54 17.93 4.26
CA ASP A 37 10.87 18.34 2.88
C ASP A 37 10.55 17.28 1.81
N ILE A 38 9.84 16.19 2.16
CA ILE A 38 9.50 15.13 1.21
C ILE A 38 7.98 15.03 1.05
N VAL A 39 7.49 15.41 -0.12
CA VAL A 39 6.08 15.25 -0.52
C VAL A 39 5.90 13.91 -1.26
N PRO A 40 4.92 13.07 -0.87
CA PRO A 40 4.63 11.84 -1.60
C PRO A 40 3.98 12.16 -2.94
N VAL A 41 4.55 11.64 -4.03
CA VAL A 41 3.94 11.65 -5.37
C VAL A 41 3.43 10.25 -5.66
N ALA A 42 2.10 10.08 -5.67
CA ALA A 42 1.46 8.79 -5.91
C ALA A 42 0.77 8.78 -7.28
N ALA A 43 0.89 7.66 -8.00
CA ALA A 43 0.19 7.40 -9.24
C ALA A 43 -0.17 5.91 -9.35
N HIS A 44 -1.25 5.62 -10.07
CA HIS A 44 -1.68 4.25 -10.33
C HIS A 44 -1.02 3.74 -11.60
N TYR A 45 -0.34 2.60 -11.49
CA TYR A 45 0.34 1.96 -12.62
C TYR A 45 -0.15 0.53 -12.78
N PRO A 46 -0.14 -0.01 -14.01
CA PRO A 46 -0.38 -1.42 -14.24
C PRO A 46 0.72 -2.27 -13.58
N PRO A 47 0.43 -3.55 -13.24
CA PRO A 47 1.35 -4.43 -12.53
C PRO A 47 2.66 -4.68 -13.30
N GLU A 48 2.63 -4.59 -14.63
CA GLU A 48 3.82 -4.76 -15.48
C GLU A 48 4.89 -3.70 -15.21
N VAL A 49 4.48 -2.45 -14.96
CA VAL A 49 5.42 -1.35 -14.62
C VAL A 49 6.16 -1.67 -13.33
N ARG A 50 5.45 -2.20 -12.32
CA ARG A 50 6.08 -2.62 -11.06
C ARG A 50 7.08 -3.76 -11.28
N ARG A 51 6.78 -4.71 -12.18
CA ARG A 51 7.70 -5.81 -12.51
C ARG A 51 8.98 -5.29 -13.16
N ALA A 52 8.84 -4.42 -14.16
CA ALA A 52 9.97 -3.80 -14.84
C ALA A 52 10.85 -2.99 -13.87
N LEU A 53 10.23 -2.17 -13.02
CA LEU A 53 10.97 -1.38 -12.01
C LEU A 53 11.75 -2.27 -11.05
N LYS A 54 11.17 -3.40 -10.62
CA LYS A 54 11.89 -4.38 -9.77
C LYS A 54 13.04 -5.08 -10.48
N MET A 55 12.91 -5.36 -11.77
CA MET A 55 14.01 -5.92 -12.56
C MET A 55 15.16 -4.90 -12.65
N LEU A 56 14.86 -3.63 -12.90
CA LEU A 56 15.86 -2.56 -12.92
C LEU A 56 16.54 -2.38 -11.55
N GLU A 57 15.82 -2.49 -10.43
CA GLU A 57 16.43 -2.49 -9.10
C GLU A 57 17.43 -3.64 -8.93
N ALA A 58 17.11 -4.84 -9.43
CA ALA A 58 17.99 -6.00 -9.36
C ALA A 58 19.21 -5.88 -10.28
N GLU A 59 19.06 -5.29 -11.47
CA GLU A 59 20.13 -5.12 -12.46
C GLU A 59 21.10 -4.00 -12.08
N THR A 60 20.57 -2.87 -11.61
CA THR A 60 21.37 -1.66 -11.33
C THR A 60 21.85 -1.57 -9.88
N GLY A 61 21.22 -2.31 -8.97
CA GLY A 61 21.44 -2.17 -7.52
C GLY A 61 20.91 -0.87 -6.93
N LYS A 62 20.28 0.00 -7.74
CA LYS A 62 19.67 1.25 -7.28
C LYS A 62 18.32 0.97 -6.63
N LYS A 63 17.94 1.80 -5.67
CA LYS A 63 16.58 1.76 -5.09
C LYS A 63 15.58 2.39 -6.03
N LEU A 64 14.32 1.96 -5.93
CA LEU A 64 13.19 2.52 -6.68
C LEU A 64 13.12 4.05 -6.65
N LYS A 65 13.45 4.66 -5.50
CA LYS A 65 13.49 6.13 -5.34
C LYS A 65 14.50 6.79 -6.28
N GLN A 66 15.68 6.19 -6.46
CA GLN A 66 16.75 6.70 -7.32
C GLN A 66 16.39 6.54 -8.79
N LEU A 67 15.90 5.35 -9.17
CA LEU A 67 15.43 5.08 -10.54
C LEU A 67 14.32 6.03 -10.98
N LEU A 68 13.33 6.25 -10.11
CA LEU A 68 12.25 7.20 -10.38
C LEU A 68 12.77 8.64 -10.42
N GLY A 69 13.72 8.99 -9.55
CA GLY A 69 14.34 10.30 -9.55
C GLY A 69 15.10 10.62 -10.84
N GLU A 70 15.85 9.66 -11.37
CA GLU A 70 16.52 9.76 -12.68
C GLU A 70 15.50 9.92 -13.81
N ALA A 71 14.48 9.07 -13.86
CA ALA A 71 13.43 9.17 -14.88
C ALA A 71 12.69 10.53 -14.84
N ILE A 72 12.45 11.08 -13.65
CA ILE A 72 11.87 12.42 -13.47
C ILE A 72 12.83 13.49 -14.00
N ASN A 73 14.13 13.39 -13.71
CA ASN A 73 15.12 14.34 -14.22
C ASN A 73 15.23 14.30 -15.75
N ASP A 74 15.24 13.11 -16.35
CA ASP A 74 15.25 12.93 -17.81
C ASP A 74 14.02 13.57 -18.45
N LEU A 75 12.86 13.38 -17.81
CA LEU A 75 11.61 14.01 -18.25
C LEU A 75 11.70 15.54 -18.14
N CYS A 76 12.18 16.08 -17.01
CA CYS A 76 12.36 17.51 -16.82
C CYS A 76 13.35 18.11 -17.82
N HIS A 77 14.45 17.42 -18.10
CA HIS A 77 15.44 17.83 -19.08
C HIS A 77 14.82 17.91 -20.49
N LYS A 78 14.03 16.91 -20.88
CA LYS A 78 13.30 16.91 -22.17
C LYS A 78 12.37 18.11 -22.33
N TYR A 79 11.80 18.62 -21.24
CA TYR A 79 10.90 19.78 -21.24
C TYR A 79 11.59 21.10 -20.86
N ASN A 80 12.93 21.16 -20.82
CA ASN A 80 13.70 22.33 -20.38
C ASN A 80 13.24 22.88 -19.01
N LYS A 81 12.85 21.98 -18.10
CA LYS A 81 12.50 22.31 -16.71
C LYS A 81 13.70 22.06 -15.79
N PRO A 82 13.81 22.82 -14.68
CA PRO A 82 14.84 22.55 -13.67
C PRO A 82 14.67 21.14 -13.12
N GLN A 83 15.78 20.43 -12.93
CA GLN A 83 15.81 19.05 -12.43
C GLN A 83 15.51 19.04 -10.92
N PRO A 84 14.36 18.49 -10.49
CA PRO A 84 13.94 18.57 -9.10
C PRO A 84 14.59 17.49 -8.22
N TYR A 85 15.07 16.40 -8.81
CA TYR A 85 15.68 15.32 -8.06
C TYR A 85 17.20 15.49 -8.01
N ARG A 86 17.75 15.54 -6.80
CA ARG A 86 19.18 15.40 -6.55
C ARG A 86 19.33 14.23 -5.59
N GLU A 87 20.22 13.30 -5.90
CA GLU A 87 20.65 12.27 -4.95
C GLU A 87 21.42 12.98 -3.83
N GLU A 88 20.71 13.49 -2.83
CA GLU A 88 21.33 13.72 -1.53
C GLU A 88 21.55 12.35 -0.87
N ALA A 89 22.83 12.12 -0.57
CA ALA A 89 23.43 10.89 -0.06
C ALA A 89 22.75 10.29 1.18
#